data_AF-A0A944PZG6-F1
#
_entry.id   AF-A0A944PZG6-F1
#
_cell.length_a   1.000
_cell.length_b   1.000
_cell.length_c   1.000
_cell.angle_alpha   90.00
_cell.angle_beta   90.00
_cell.angle_gamma   90.00
#
_symmetry.space_group_name_H-M   'P 1'
#
loop_
_entity.id
_entity.type
_entity.pdbx_description
1 polymer ?
#
loop_
_entity_poly.entity_id
_entity_poly.type
_entity_poly.pdbx_seq_one_letter_code
_entity_poly.pdbx_strand_id
1 'polypeptide(L)'
;MTNTSDRSVVTLWRPTGPEELELVRASGWRAWPPRLPDQPIFYPVLNEDYATRIARDWNVKASGIGHVTRFDVRQDFLAEFEVQQVGGRSILEYWIPAERLGDLNAAIVGTIELVRTFRPGDGDQ
;
A
#
# COMPACT_ATOMS: atom_id res chain seq x y z
N MET A 1 -2.53 -18.65 -31.98
CA MET A 1 -2.55 -19.13 -30.59
C MET A 1 -2.35 -17.91 -29.72
N THR A 2 -3.35 -17.59 -28.88
CA THR A 2 -3.40 -16.38 -28.07
C THR A 2 -2.22 -16.35 -27.09
N ASN A 3 -1.39 -15.32 -27.17
CA ASN A 3 -0.35 -15.06 -26.17
C ASN A 3 -1.04 -14.89 -24.82
N THR A 4 -0.87 -15.87 -23.94
CA THR A 4 -1.05 -15.69 -22.51
C THR A 4 0.02 -14.69 -22.09
N SER A 5 -0.32 -13.40 -22.03
CA SER A 5 0.52 -12.43 -21.34
C SER A 5 0.64 -12.95 -19.91
N ASP A 6 1.83 -13.42 -19.54
CA ASP A 6 2.21 -13.63 -18.15
C ASP A 6 1.82 -12.36 -17.40
N ARG A 7 0.92 -12.46 -16.41
CA ARG A 7 0.43 -11.28 -15.68
C ARG A 7 1.55 -10.82 -14.76
N SER A 8 2.51 -10.08 -15.33
CA SER A 8 3.58 -9.45 -14.56
C SER A 8 2.97 -8.50 -13.53
N VAL A 9 3.32 -8.73 -12.26
CA VAL A 9 2.88 -7.91 -11.13
C VAL A 9 4.07 -7.24 -10.48
N VAL A 10 3.80 -6.12 -9.81
CA VAL A 10 4.73 -5.45 -8.90
C VAL A 10 4.13 -5.56 -7.50
N THR A 11 4.93 -6.07 -6.57
CA THR A 11 4.57 -6.09 -5.15
C THR A 11 4.76 -4.71 -4.55
N LEU A 12 3.73 -4.24 -3.86
CA LEU A 12 3.71 -2.96 -3.17
C LEU A 12 3.36 -3.17 -1.70
N TRP A 13 3.76 -2.20 -0.88
CA TRP A 13 3.44 -2.16 0.54
C TRP A 13 2.70 -0.88 0.89
N ARG A 14 1.86 -0.96 1.91
CA ARG A 14 1.24 0.23 2.49
C ARG A 14 1.26 0.14 4.02
N PRO A 15 1.89 1.10 4.70
CA PRO A 15 1.64 1.27 6.12
C PRO A 15 0.24 1.83 6.33
N THR A 16 -0.52 1.23 7.23
CA THR A 16 -1.91 1.62 7.48
C THR A 16 -2.21 1.69 8.97
N GLY A 17 -3.21 2.50 9.32
CA GLY A 17 -3.76 2.60 10.66
C GLY A 17 -4.90 1.59 10.88
N PRO A 18 -5.45 1.50 12.09
CA PRO A 18 -6.47 0.50 12.42
C PRO A 18 -7.78 0.72 11.64
N GLU A 19 -8.22 1.96 11.45
CA GLU A 19 -9.49 2.27 10.77
C GLU A 19 -9.44 1.92 9.28
N GLU A 20 -8.36 2.29 8.57
CA GLU A 20 -8.21 1.96 7.15
C GLU A 20 -8.05 0.44 6.96
N LEU A 21 -7.36 -0.28 7.86
CA LEU A 21 -7.27 -1.74 7.80
C LEU A 21 -8.63 -2.42 7.97
N GLU A 22 -9.49 -1.94 8.86
CA GLU A 22 -10.83 -2.51 9.04
C GLU A 22 -11.71 -2.29 7.80
N LEU A 23 -11.56 -1.18 7.08
CA LEU A 23 -12.22 -0.98 5.80
C LEU A 23 -11.71 -1.95 4.71
N VAL A 24 -10.41 -2.23 4.69
CA VAL A 24 -9.84 -3.27 3.82
C VAL A 24 -10.38 -4.65 4.18
N ARG A 25 -10.50 -4.98 5.48
CA ARG A 25 -11.09 -6.23 5.95
C ARG A 25 -12.55 -6.34 5.51
N ALA A 26 -13.33 -5.27 5.65
CA ALA A 26 -14.73 -5.20 5.26
C ALA A 26 -14.92 -5.36 3.73
N SER A 27 -13.93 -4.97 2.92
CA SER A 27 -13.93 -5.22 1.46
C SER A 27 -13.55 -6.66 1.09
N GLY A 28 -13.34 -7.54 2.07
CA GLY A 28 -12.86 -8.90 1.86
C GLY A 28 -11.38 -8.94 1.45
N TRP A 29 -10.58 -7.95 1.85
CA TRP A 29 -9.16 -7.81 1.50
C TRP A 29 -8.91 -7.59 0.00
N ARG A 30 -9.86 -6.98 -0.72
CA ARG A 30 -9.75 -6.81 -2.18
C ARG A 30 -9.65 -5.37 -2.63
N ALA A 31 -9.90 -4.42 -1.74
CA ALA A 31 -9.93 -3.02 -2.09
C ALA A 31 -9.46 -2.11 -0.94
N TRP A 32 -8.72 -1.07 -1.32
CA TRP A 32 -8.47 0.11 -0.51
C TRP A 32 -9.71 1.02 -0.50
N PRO A 33 -10.07 1.61 0.66
CA PRO A 33 -11.21 2.52 0.74
C PRO A 33 -10.94 3.83 -0.03
N PRO A 34 -11.99 4.50 -0.53
CA PRO A 34 -11.86 5.83 -1.13
C PRO A 34 -11.08 6.80 -0.23
N ARG A 35 -10.25 7.65 -0.83
CA ARG A 35 -9.57 8.73 -0.11
C ARG A 35 -10.58 9.78 0.32
N LEU A 36 -10.27 10.48 1.41
CA LEU A 36 -11.02 11.68 1.79
C LEU A 36 -10.78 12.82 0.77
N PRO A 37 -11.70 13.78 0.62
CA PRO A 37 -11.58 14.85 -0.38
C PRO A 37 -10.29 15.70 -0.28
N ASP A 38 -9.71 15.79 0.91
CA ASP A 38 -8.46 16.50 1.21
C ASP A 38 -7.21 15.66 0.96
N GLN A 39 -7.36 14.40 0.53
CA GLN A 39 -6.29 13.44 0.29
C GLN A 39 -6.22 13.13 -1.22
N PRO A 40 -5.55 13.97 -2.03
CA PRO A 40 -5.63 13.92 -3.49
C PRO A 40 -4.92 12.70 -4.10
N ILE A 41 -4.08 12.02 -3.33
CA ILE A 41 -3.30 10.87 -3.79
C ILE A 41 -3.38 9.69 -2.82
N PHE A 42 -3.27 8.50 -3.41
CA PHE A 42 -2.95 7.24 -2.76
C PHE A 42 -1.50 6.88 -3.09
N TYR A 43 -0.69 6.61 -2.07
CA TYR A 43 0.75 6.39 -2.21
C TYR A 43 1.18 5.07 -1.55
N PRO A 44 1.31 3.99 -2.33
CA PRO A 44 1.95 2.78 -1.88
C PRO A 44 3.46 2.87 -2.09
N VAL A 45 4.21 2.19 -1.23
CA VAL A 45 5.68 2.18 -1.26
C VAL A 45 6.20 0.89 -1.90
N LEU A 46 7.40 0.95 -2.47
CA LEU A 46 8.01 -0.17 -3.17
C LEU A 46 8.88 -1.05 -2.25
N ASN A 47 8.92 -0.76 -0.94
CA ASN A 47 9.83 -1.41 0.00
C ASN A 47 9.17 -1.67 1.36
N GLU A 48 9.27 -2.92 1.84
CA GLU A 48 8.72 -3.36 3.12
C GLU A 48 9.37 -2.69 4.33
N ASP A 49 10.70 -2.52 4.33
CA ASP A 49 11.42 -1.90 5.44
C ASP A 49 10.98 -0.44 5.62
N TYR A 50 10.72 0.27 4.50
CA TYR A 50 10.21 1.61 4.57
C TYR A 50 8.77 1.65 5.10
N ALA A 51 7.88 0.76 4.63
CA ALA A 51 6.53 0.62 5.19
C ALA A 51 6.57 0.30 6.69
N THR A 52 7.48 -0.59 7.10
CA THR A 52 7.72 -0.97 8.49
C THR A 52 8.12 0.22 9.35
N ARG A 53 9.08 1.02 8.88
CA ARG A 53 9.51 2.24 9.59
C ARG A 53 8.35 3.21 9.77
N ILE A 54 7.53 3.44 8.75
CA ILE A 54 6.34 4.30 8.86
C ILE A 54 5.36 3.73 9.90
N ALA A 55 5.01 2.45 9.78
CA ALA A 55 4.04 1.82 10.67
C ALA A 55 4.49 1.86 12.14
N ARG A 56 5.75 1.50 12.40
CA ARG A 56 6.32 1.47 13.76
C ARG A 56 6.62 2.85 14.31
N ASP A 57 7.30 3.71 13.55
CA ASP A 57 7.86 4.95 14.09
C ASP A 57 6.88 6.13 14.05
N TRP A 58 5.85 6.06 13.18
CA TRP A 58 4.83 7.11 13.02
C TRP A 58 3.42 6.63 13.37
N ASN A 59 2.90 5.55 12.76
CA ASN A 59 1.50 5.15 13.00
C ASN A 59 1.27 4.71 14.46
N VAL A 60 2.19 3.95 15.07
CA VAL A 60 2.08 3.60 16.50
C VAL A 60 2.05 4.84 17.39
N LYS A 61 2.83 5.89 17.08
CA LYS A 61 2.82 7.13 17.85
C LYS A 61 1.52 7.91 17.69
N ALA A 62 0.94 7.90 16.49
CA ALA A 62 -0.28 8.64 16.18
C ALA A 62 -1.56 7.94 16.68
N SER A 63 -1.61 6.61 16.57
CA SER A 63 -2.85 5.83 16.75
C SER A 63 -2.72 4.69 17.75
N GLY A 64 -1.55 4.49 18.38
CA GLY A 64 -1.30 3.38 19.30
C GLY A 64 -1.13 2.01 18.62
N ILE A 65 -1.23 1.94 17.30
CA ILE A 65 -1.03 0.72 16.51
C ILE A 65 -0.68 1.09 15.07
N GLY A 66 0.17 0.30 14.43
CA GLY A 66 0.52 0.45 13.02
C GLY A 66 0.58 -0.89 12.33
N HIS A 67 0.17 -0.94 11.07
CA HIS A 67 0.16 -2.16 10.28
C HIS A 67 0.97 -1.98 9.01
N VAL A 68 1.58 -3.06 8.53
CA VAL A 68 2.18 -3.16 7.20
C VAL A 68 1.34 -4.13 6.41
N THR A 69 0.84 -3.69 5.26
CA THR A 69 0.21 -4.58 4.28
C THR A 69 1.07 -4.73 3.04
N ARG A 70 0.83 -5.82 2.31
CA ARG A 70 1.42 -6.15 1.01
C ARG A 70 0.32 -6.46 0.02
N PHE A 71 0.49 -6.08 -1.23
CA PHE A 71 -0.43 -6.43 -2.31
C PHE A 71 0.28 -6.36 -3.67
N ASP A 72 -0.16 -7.21 -4.59
CA ASP A 72 0.37 -7.25 -5.95
C ASP A 72 -0.54 -6.48 -6.90
N VAL A 73 0.05 -5.66 -7.75
CA VAL A 73 -0.67 -4.86 -8.76
C VAL A 73 -0.10 -5.19 -10.12
N ARG A 74 -0.97 -5.28 -11.13
CA ARG A 74 -0.52 -5.47 -12.51
C ARG A 74 0.45 -4.37 -12.93
N GLN A 75 1.57 -4.79 -13.53
CA GLN A 75 2.62 -3.88 -13.98
C GLN A 75 2.16 -2.92 -15.07
N ASP A 76 1.22 -3.33 -15.92
CA ASP A 76 0.71 -2.48 -17.01
C ASP A 76 -0.10 -1.28 -16.51
N PHE A 77 -0.87 -1.45 -15.44
CA PHE A 77 -1.51 -0.33 -14.75
C PHE A 77 -0.47 0.61 -14.11
N LEU A 78 0.54 0.06 -13.44
CA LEU A 78 1.56 0.87 -12.78
C LEU A 78 2.48 1.61 -13.76
N ALA A 79 2.61 1.14 -15.00
CA ALA A 79 3.41 1.79 -16.03
C ALA A 79 2.87 3.19 -16.42
N GLU A 80 1.63 3.52 -16.05
CA GLU A 80 1.06 4.85 -16.21
C GLU A 80 1.58 5.88 -15.19
N PHE A 81 2.26 5.44 -14.13
CA PHE A 81 2.68 6.28 -13.01
C PHE A 81 4.20 6.27 -12.84
N GLU A 82 4.77 7.43 -12.56
CA GLU A 82 6.18 7.54 -12.23
C GLU A 82 6.45 7.17 -10.77
N VAL A 83 7.52 6.40 -10.54
CA VAL A 83 8.04 6.17 -9.20
C VAL A 83 8.68 7.45 -8.69
N GLN A 84 8.19 7.94 -7.56
CA GLN A 84 8.69 9.10 -6.86
C GLN A 84 9.73 8.68 -5.83
N GLN A 85 10.84 9.40 -5.78
CA GLN A 85 11.85 9.24 -4.74
C GLN A 85 11.75 10.42 -3.76
N VAL A 86 11.12 10.21 -2.60
CA VAL A 86 10.88 11.29 -1.62
C VAL A 86 11.88 11.24 -0.47
N GLY A 87 12.84 12.17 -0.45
CA GLY A 87 13.88 12.20 0.57
C GLY A 87 15.03 11.22 0.29
N GLY A 88 15.26 10.26 1.19
CA GLY A 88 16.38 9.31 1.09
C GLY A 88 16.29 8.38 -0.12
N ARG A 89 17.43 7.78 -0.54
CA ARG A 89 17.52 6.91 -1.73
C ARG A 89 16.61 5.68 -1.72
N SER A 90 16.21 5.21 -0.55
CA SER A 90 15.37 4.02 -0.37
C SER A 90 13.87 4.34 -0.28
N ILE A 91 13.50 5.62 -0.34
CA ILE A 91 12.12 6.05 -0.17
C ILE A 91 11.50 6.17 -1.55
N LEU A 92 10.96 5.06 -2.04
CA LEU A 92 10.33 4.94 -3.35
C LEU A 92 8.83 4.68 -3.17
N GLU A 93 8.01 5.49 -3.84
CA GLU A 93 6.56 5.39 -3.80
C GLU A 93 5.92 5.74 -5.14
N TYR A 94 4.72 5.22 -5.38
CA TYR A 94 3.87 5.72 -6.46
C TYR A 94 2.98 6.83 -5.95
N TRP A 95 2.67 7.83 -6.77
CA TRP A 95 1.61 8.80 -6.49
C TRP A 95 0.44 8.55 -7.43
N ILE A 96 -0.57 7.82 -6.95
CA ILE A 96 -1.76 7.48 -7.72
C ILE A 96 -2.87 8.46 -7.34
N PRO A 97 -3.45 9.21 -8.29
CA PRO A 97 -4.56 10.12 -7.99
C PRO A 97 -5.73 9.39 -7.33
N ALA A 98 -6.39 10.05 -6.38
CA ALA A 98 -7.51 9.45 -5.63
C ALA A 98 -8.65 8.95 -6.54
N GLU A 99 -8.89 9.64 -7.66
CA GLU A 99 -9.87 9.25 -8.67
C GLU A 99 -9.51 7.96 -9.41
N ARG A 100 -8.23 7.60 -9.49
CA ARG A 100 -7.74 6.34 -10.08
C ARG A 100 -7.72 5.17 -9.08
N LEU A 101 -8.12 5.38 -7.82
CA LEU A 101 -8.07 4.33 -6.80
C LEU A 101 -9.01 3.14 -7.11
N GLY A 102 -10.12 3.39 -7.78
CA GLY A 102 -11.00 2.33 -8.29
C GLY A 102 -10.29 1.43 -9.31
N ASP A 103 -9.53 2.04 -10.23
CA ASP A 103 -8.74 1.31 -11.23
C ASP A 103 -7.60 0.54 -10.58
N LEU A 104 -6.93 1.13 -9.58
CA LEU A 104 -5.92 0.43 -8.77
C LEU A 104 -6.53 -0.82 -8.14
N ASN A 105 -7.68 -0.70 -7.47
CA ASN A 105 -8.36 -1.84 -6.84
C ASN A 105 -8.71 -2.93 -7.85
N ALA A 106 -9.12 -2.57 -9.07
CA ALA A 106 -9.36 -3.53 -10.15
C ALA A 106 -8.07 -4.17 -10.71
N ALA A 107 -6.93 -3.48 -10.56
CA ALA A 107 -5.61 -3.96 -10.96
C ALA A 107 -4.89 -4.80 -9.89
N ILE A 108 -5.41 -4.86 -8.65
CA ILE A 108 -4.90 -5.75 -7.60
C ILE A 108 -5.10 -7.21 -8.04
N VAL A 109 -4.03 -7.99 -7.93
CA VAL A 109 -4.03 -9.44 -8.16
C VAL A 109 -4.02 -10.16 -6.83
N GLY A 110 -5.02 -11.01 -6.59
CA GLY A 110 -5.18 -11.70 -5.30
C GLY A 110 -5.85 -10.82 -4.25
N THR A 111 -5.21 -10.73 -3.08
CA THR A 111 -5.72 -10.00 -1.91
C THR A 111 -4.65 -9.07 -1.34
N ILE A 112 -5.08 -8.06 -0.61
CA ILE A 112 -4.24 -7.29 0.30
C ILE A 112 -3.96 -8.17 1.52
N GLU A 113 -2.70 -8.31 1.89
CA GLU A 113 -2.26 -9.17 2.98
C GLU A 113 -1.74 -8.31 4.13
N LEU A 114 -2.14 -8.63 5.36
CA LEU A 114 -1.49 -8.08 6.55
C LEU A 114 -0.17 -8.82 6.80
N VAL A 115 0.94 -8.10 6.68
CA VAL A 115 2.29 -8.66 6.87
C VAL A 115 2.70 -8.58 8.33
N ARG A 116 2.53 -7.41 8.95
CA ARG A 116 2.99 -7.16 10.32
C ARG A 116 2.12 -6.13 11.02
N THR A 117 2.05 -6.24 12.34
CA THR A 117 1.40 -5.27 13.23
C THR A 117 2.39 -4.84 14.29
N PHE A 118 2.43 -3.54 14.59
CA PHE A 118 3.26 -2.91 15.60
C PHE A 118 2.39 -2.25 16.66
N ARG A 119 2.84 -2.30 17.91
CA ARG A 119 2.24 -1.70 19.10
C ARG A 119 3.29 -0.95 19.92
N PRO A 120 2.89 -0.13 20.90
CA PRO A 120 3.83 0.58 21.75
C PRO A 120 4.73 -0.42 22.48
N GLY A 121 6.04 -0.22 22.40
CA GLY A 121 7.04 -1.11 22.99
C GLY A 121 7.59 -2.20 22.06
N ASP A 122 7.04 -2.35 20.84
CA ASP A 122 7.66 -3.19 19.80
C ASP A 122 8.93 -2.50 19.28
N GLY A 123 10.07 -2.77 19.92
CA GLY A 123 11.41 -2.43 19.41
C GLY A 123 11.88 -3.40 18.31
N ASP A 124 12.95 -3.03 17.58
CA ASP A 124 13.60 -3.86 16.54
C ASP A 124 13.84 -5.31 17.04
N GLN A 125 12.88 -6.20 16.77
CA GLN A 125 13.03 -7.65 16.85
C GLN A 125 13.50 -8.18 15.49
#